data_AF-A0A517RBK5-F1
#
_entry.id   AF-A0A517RBK5-F1
#
_cell.length_a   1.000
_cell.length_b   1.000
_cell.length_c   1.000
_cell.angle_alpha   90.00
_cell.angle_beta   90.00
_cell.angle_gamma   90.00
#
_symmetry.space_group_name_H-M   'P 1'
#
loop_
_entity.id
_entity.type
_entity.pdbx_description
1 polymer ?
#
loop_
_entity_poly.entity_id
_entity_poly.type
_entity_poly.pdbx_seq_one_letter_code
_entity_poly.pdbx_strand_id
1 'polypeptide(L)'
;MKTICMEHQCAEDQATPYGMVCPQCKRRLYTKPPQGNLMSFWESQPVAFTLEREPCFAYSLMWEDYRVRSIHLPDQEATARESSEIESHS
;
A
#
# COMPACT_ATOMS: atom_id res chain seq x y z
N MET A 1 8.85 -2.58 -5.33
CA MET A 1 7.56 -1.95 -5.05
C MET A 1 7.12 -2.28 -3.63
N LYS A 2 6.79 -1.28 -2.81
CA LYS A 2 6.40 -1.49 -1.39
C LYS A 2 4.92 -1.18 -1.21
N THR A 3 4.16 -2.17 -0.73
CA THR A 3 2.73 -2.02 -0.42
C THR A 3 2.51 -1.95 1.09
N ILE A 4 1.73 -0.96 1.54
CA ILE A 4 1.48 -0.69 2.95
C ILE A 4 -0.02 -0.69 3.23
N CYS A 5 -0.42 -1.37 4.30
CA CYS A 5 -1.78 -1.31 4.81
C CYS A 5 -2.02 0.07 5.43
N MET A 6 -3.03 0.80 4.95
CA MET A 6 -3.35 2.15 5.43
C MET A 6 -3.94 2.15 6.85
N GLU A 7 -4.64 1.10 7.25
CA GLU A 7 -5.24 1.01 8.58
C GLU A 7 -4.18 0.76 9.66
N HIS A 8 -3.30 -0.21 9.42
CA HIS A 8 -2.34 -0.68 10.42
C HIS A 8 -0.92 -0.13 10.22
N GLN A 9 -0.67 0.61 9.13
CA GLN A 9 0.63 1.18 8.79
C GLN A 9 1.76 0.12 8.75
N CYS A 10 1.44 -1.07 8.25
CA CYS A 10 2.33 -2.23 8.20
C CYS A 10 2.52 -2.70 6.75
N ALA A 11 3.66 -3.36 6.47
CA ALA A 11 3.91 -3.97 5.17
C ALA A 11 2.85 -5.04 4.84
N GLU A 12 2.44 -5.08 3.58
CA GLU A 12 1.57 -6.14 3.06
C GLU A 12 2.40 -7.29 2.49
N ASP A 13 2.98 -8.08 3.38
CA ASP A 13 3.90 -9.18 3.09
C ASP A 13 3.33 -10.57 3.47
N GLN A 14 2.08 -10.61 3.93
CA GLN A 14 1.42 -11.84 4.32
C GLN A 14 0.48 -12.35 3.23
N ALA A 15 0.80 -13.53 2.68
CA ALA A 15 -0.04 -14.18 1.69
C ALA A 15 -1.38 -14.65 2.27
N THR A 16 -2.45 -14.42 1.50
CA THR A 16 -3.82 -14.90 1.72
C THR A 16 -4.46 -15.26 0.36
N PRO A 17 -5.63 -15.94 0.32
CA PRO A 17 -6.35 -16.19 -0.93
C PRO A 17 -6.81 -14.93 -1.68
N TYR A 18 -6.84 -13.77 -1.02
CA TYR A 18 -7.29 -12.49 -1.59
C TYR A 18 -6.13 -11.58 -2.00
N GLY A 19 -4.88 -12.07 -1.91
CA GLY A 19 -3.67 -11.30 -2.15
C GLY A 19 -2.83 -11.11 -0.89
N MET A 20 -1.85 -10.22 -1.01
CA MET A 20 -0.97 -9.85 0.10
C MET A 20 -1.66 -8.84 0.99
N VAL A 21 -1.56 -9.03 2.31
CA VAL A 21 -2.12 -8.11 3.32
C VAL A 21 -1.14 -7.96 4.48
N CYS A 22 -1.36 -7.00 5.37
CA CYS A 22 -0.56 -6.93 6.60
C CYS A 22 -0.92 -8.02 7.62
N PRO A 23 -0.03 -8.33 8.60
CA PRO A 23 -0.29 -9.35 9.63
C PRO A 23 -1.58 -9.17 10.41
N GLN A 24 -2.00 -7.93 10.69
CA GLN A 24 -3.22 -7.64 11.42
C GLN A 24 -4.48 -7.95 10.59
N CYS A 25 -4.47 -7.55 9.32
CA CYS A 25 -5.54 -7.87 8.38
C CYS A 25 -5.65 -9.38 8.18
N LYS A 26 -4.51 -10.09 7.99
CA LYS A 26 -4.50 -11.55 7.89
C LYS A 26 -5.11 -12.17 9.15
N ARG A 27 -4.66 -11.79 10.34
CA ARG A 27 -5.24 -12.32 11.58
C ARG A 27 -6.76 -12.16 11.59
N ARG A 28 -7.28 -10.97 11.28
CA ARG A 28 -8.72 -10.71 11.24
C ARG A 28 -9.45 -11.58 10.22
N LEU A 29 -8.94 -11.70 9.00
CA LEU A 29 -9.52 -12.53 7.93
C LEU A 29 -9.69 -13.99 8.36
N TYR A 30 -8.82 -14.52 9.23
CA TYR A 30 -8.89 -15.91 9.69
C TYR A 30 -9.65 -16.08 11.03
N THR A 31 -9.57 -15.12 11.95
CA THR A 31 -10.23 -15.23 13.26
C THR A 31 -11.67 -14.74 13.26
N LYS A 32 -11.98 -13.78 12.39
CA LYS A 32 -13.33 -13.23 12.21
C LYS A 32 -13.51 -12.92 10.72
N PRO A 33 -13.72 -13.96 9.89
CA PRO A 33 -13.87 -13.78 8.45
C PRO A 33 -14.98 -12.78 8.13
N PRO A 34 -14.74 -11.84 7.20
CA PRO A 34 -15.73 -10.86 6.80
C PRO A 34 -16.89 -11.50 6.03
N GLN A 35 -18.04 -10.83 6.05
CA GLN A 35 -19.28 -11.32 5.45
C GLN A 35 -19.62 -10.60 4.14
N GLY A 36 -20.40 -11.28 3.31
CA GLY A 36 -20.87 -10.73 2.03
C GLY A 36 -19.86 -10.89 0.89
N ASN A 37 -20.13 -10.18 -0.20
CA ASN A 37 -19.36 -10.29 -1.43
C ASN A 37 -18.07 -9.47 -1.34
N LEU A 38 -16.97 -10.06 -1.83
CA LEU A 38 -15.71 -9.36 -2.01
C LEU A 38 -15.77 -8.49 -3.27
N MET A 39 -15.52 -7.20 -3.09
CA MET A 39 -15.27 -6.24 -4.17
C MET A 39 -13.82 -5.78 -4.13
N SER A 40 -13.18 -5.69 -5.29
CA SER A 40 -11.81 -5.20 -5.41
C SER A 40 -11.68 -4.08 -6.43
N PHE A 41 -11.07 -2.96 -6.07
CA PHE A 41 -10.94 -1.81 -6.96
C PHE A 41 -9.77 -0.91 -6.58
N TRP A 42 -9.26 -0.18 -7.57
CA TRP A 42 -8.41 0.98 -7.32
C TRP A 42 -9.26 2.20 -7.02
N GLU A 43 -8.87 2.96 -6.00
CA GLU A 43 -9.50 4.24 -5.73
C GLU A 43 -9.16 5.25 -6.82
N SER A 44 -10.17 6.03 -7.24
CA SER A 44 -10.03 6.98 -8.34
C SER A 44 -9.28 8.25 -7.96
N GLN A 45 -9.14 8.53 -6.67
CA GLN A 45 -8.46 9.71 -6.14
C GLN A 45 -7.21 9.29 -5.37
N PRO A 46 -6.13 10.09 -5.43
CA PRO A 46 -4.94 9.85 -4.64
C PRO A 46 -5.28 9.96 -3.14
N VAL A 47 -4.69 9.09 -2.34
CA VAL A 47 -4.89 9.05 -0.88
C VAL A 47 -3.73 9.71 -0.12
N ALA A 48 -2.59 9.86 -0.78
CA ALA A 48 -1.40 10.54 -0.28
C ALA A 48 -0.52 10.99 -1.45
N PHE A 49 0.56 11.69 -1.13
CA PHE A 49 1.60 12.07 -2.08
C PHE A 49 2.98 11.74 -1.49
N THR A 50 3.95 11.41 -2.35
CA THR A 50 5.36 11.32 -1.95
C THR A 50 5.93 12.71 -1.64
N LEU A 51 7.17 12.77 -1.12
CA LEU A 51 7.86 14.05 -0.89
C LEU A 51 8.12 14.79 -2.20
N GLU A 52 8.29 14.04 -3.29
CA GLU A 52 8.46 14.50 -4.67
C GLU A 52 7.13 14.87 -5.33
N ARG A 53 6.02 14.86 -4.57
CA ARG A 53 4.65 15.18 -5.01
C ARG A 53 4.05 14.20 -6.02
N GLU A 54 4.51 12.96 -6.03
CA GLU A 54 3.88 11.92 -6.85
C GLU A 54 2.61 11.39 -6.17
N PRO A 55 1.49 11.27 -6.90
CA PRO A 55 0.25 10.78 -6.33
C PRO A 55 0.35 9.30 -5.97
N CYS A 56 -0.07 8.94 -4.75
CA CYS A 56 -0.15 7.56 -4.31
C CYS A 56 -1.61 7.11 -4.22
N PHE A 57 -1.95 6.06 -4.95
CA PHE A 57 -3.30 5.51 -5.01
C PHE A 57 -3.44 4.30 -4.07
N ALA A 58 -4.66 4.09 -3.59
CA ALA A 58 -4.99 2.93 -2.77
C ALA A 58 -5.75 1.87 -3.59
N TYR A 59 -5.34 0.62 -3.41
CA TYR A 59 -6.12 -0.54 -3.79
C TYR A 59 -6.99 -0.96 -2.61
N SER A 60 -8.26 -1.27 -2.87
CA SER A 60 -9.23 -1.65 -1.84
C SER A 60 -9.76 -3.06 -2.09
N LEU A 61 -9.71 -3.89 -1.05
CA LEU A 61 -10.50 -5.11 -0.91
C LEU A 61 -11.61 -4.81 0.10
N MET A 62 -12.87 -4.91 -0.32
CA MET A 62 -14.03 -4.50 0.46
C MET A 62 -15.07 -5.60 0.53
N TRP A 63 -15.49 -5.88 1.76
CA TRP A 63 -16.66 -6.67 2.13
C TRP A 63 -17.70 -5.75 2.78
N GLU A 64 -18.86 -6.29 3.13
CA GLU A 64 -19.94 -5.50 3.74
C GLU A 64 -19.55 -4.96 5.12
N ASP A 65 -18.76 -5.72 5.90
CA ASP A 65 -18.39 -5.40 7.28
C ASP A 65 -16.88 -5.15 7.48
N TYR A 66 -16.09 -5.20 6.41
CA TYR A 66 -14.64 -5.08 6.49
C TYR A 66 -14.00 -4.54 5.21
N ARG A 67 -12.91 -3.80 5.36
CA ARG A 67 -12.14 -3.27 4.23
C ARG A 67 -10.65 -3.30 4.53
N VAL A 68 -9.87 -3.74 3.56
CA VAL A 68 -8.41 -3.57 3.52
C VAL A 68 -8.11 -2.51 2.46
N ARG A 69 -7.37 -1.48 2.86
CA ARG A 69 -6.87 -0.42 1.97
C ARG A 69 -5.35 -0.46 1.94
N SER A 70 -4.81 -0.59 0.74
CA SER A 70 -3.39 -0.85 0.49
C SER A 70 -2.81 0.25 -0.38
N ILE A 71 -1.90 1.05 0.15
CA ILE A 71 -1.19 2.06 -0.63
C ILE A 71 0.02 1.43 -1.31
N HIS A 72 0.14 1.67 -2.60
CA HIS A 72 1.23 1.17 -3.43
C HIS A 72 2.22 2.30 -3.64
N LEU A 73 3.39 2.20 -3.01
CA LEU A 73 4.42 3.22 -3.14
C LEU A 73 5.20 3.02 -4.45
N PRO A 74 5.48 4.11 -5.20
CA PRO A 74 6.35 4.03 -6.36
C PRO A 74 7.74 3.53 -5.97
N ASP A 75 8.45 2.89 -6.91
CA ASP A 75 9.80 2.37 -6.66
C ASP A 75 10.77 3.51 -6.35
N GLN A 76 11.20 3.60 -5.09
CA GLN A 76 12.10 4.66 -4.59
C GLN A 76 13.54 4.55 -5.11
N GLU A 77 13.86 3.59 -5.98
CA GLU A 77 15.23 3.42 -6.52
C GLU A 77 15.65 4.53 -7.50
N ALA A 78 14.71 5.36 -7.97
CA ALA A 78 15.00 6.44 -8.92
C ALA A 78 15.58 7.71 -8.28
N THR A 79 15.26 8.03 -7.03
CA THR A 79 15.57 9.35 -6.44
C THR A 79 16.88 9.42 -5.65
N ALA A 80 17.52 8.27 -5.34
CA ALA A 80 18.81 8.25 -4.66
C ALA A 80 20.01 8.62 -5.56
N ARG A 81 19.82 8.73 -6.88
CA ARG A 81 20.92 9.03 -7.84
C ARG A 81 21.13 10.51 -8.14
N GLU A 82 20.20 11.39 -7.84
CA GLU A 82 20.32 12.83 -8.16
C GLU A 82 20.87 13.70 -7.01
N SER A 83 21.19 13.11 -5.85
CA SER A 83 21.76 13.87 -4.72
C SER A 83 23.29 13.79 -4.60
N SER A 84 24.01 13.30 -5.62
CA SER A 84 25.48 13.11 -5.57
C SER A 84 26.27 13.86 -6.65
N GLU A 85 25.76 14.96 -7.18
CA GLU A 85 26.55 15.92 -7.97
C GLU A 85 26.65 17.25 -7.23
N ILE A 86 27.43 17.27 -6.14
CA ILE A 86 28.05 18.50 -5.64
C ILE A 86 29.56 18.32 -5.50
N GLU A 87 30.26 19.27 -6.12
CA GLU A 87 31.65 19.67 -5.92
C GLU A 87 32.78 18.78 -6.43
N SER A 88 33.27 19.13 -7.62
CA SER A 88 34.72 19.22 -7.84
C SER A 88 35.03 20.43 -8.73
N HIS A 89 35.13 21.61 -8.10
CA HIS A 89 35.89 22.71 -8.68
C HIS A 89 37.38 22.43 -8.49
N SER A 90 38.14 22.44 -9.58
CA SER A 90 39.60 22.61 -9.59
C SER A 90 39.98 23.39 -10.83
#